data_AF-A0A526YNJ6-F1
#
_entry.id   AF-A0A526YNJ6-F1
#
_cell.length_a   1.000
_cell.length_b   1.000
_cell.length_c   1.000
_cell.angle_alpha   90.00
_cell.angle_beta   90.00
_cell.angle_gamma   90.00
#
_symmetry.space_group_name_H-M   'P 1'
#
loop_
_entity.id
_entity.type
_entity.pdbx_description
1 polymer ?
#
loop_
_entity_poly.entity_id
_entity_poly.type
_entity_poly.pdbx_seq_one_letter_code
_entity_poly.pdbx_strand_id
1 'polypeptide(L)'
;EVVRTVDISLQSELATIREISRIADRMGRVHDIMLMIDLGDLREGIWPNDLIATVEQILALSGVRIAGIGTNLGCFGAIMPTQENLGQLVAHAYKTERLSGARLDWISG
;
A
#
# COMPACT_ATOMS: atom_id res chain seq x y z
N GLU A 1 -1.07 -16.58 8.39
CA GLU A 1 -2.12 -17.12 7.49
C GLU A 1 -2.06 -16.43 6.14
N VAL A 2 -2.24 -15.10 6.08
CA VAL A 2 -2.16 -14.24 4.88
C VAL A 2 -1.13 -14.71 3.82
N VAL A 3 0.16 -14.76 4.16
CA VAL A 3 1.25 -15.17 3.23
C VAL A 3 1.06 -16.56 2.59
N ARG A 4 0.27 -17.43 3.21
CA ARG A 4 0.00 -18.80 2.71
C ARG A 4 -1.24 -18.88 1.83
N THR A 5 -2.18 -17.96 2.00
CA THR A 5 -3.57 -18.16 1.58
C THR A 5 -4.05 -17.12 0.56
N VAL A 6 -3.35 -16.00 0.40
CA VAL A 6 -3.71 -14.95 -0.56
C VAL A 6 -2.51 -14.52 -1.39
N ASP A 7 -2.76 -14.08 -2.61
CA ASP A 7 -1.73 -13.57 -3.52
C ASP A 7 -1.30 -12.14 -3.16
N ILE A 8 -2.26 -11.32 -2.71
CA ILE A 8 -2.04 -9.92 -2.33
C ILE A 8 -2.80 -9.59 -1.05
N SER A 9 -2.26 -8.67 -0.24
CA SER A 9 -2.96 -8.14 0.93
C SER A 9 -2.90 -6.61 0.99
N LEU A 10 -3.96 -5.99 1.50
CA LEU A 10 -4.02 -4.54 1.74
C LEU A 10 -3.33 -4.20 3.06
N GLN A 11 -2.44 -3.22 3.05
CA GLN A 11 -1.65 -2.85 4.23
C GLN A 11 -1.58 -1.34 4.40
N SER A 12 -1.72 -0.89 5.65
CA SER A 12 -1.54 0.51 6.05
C SER A 12 -0.55 0.70 7.22
N GLU A 13 -0.05 -0.40 7.80
CA GLU A 13 0.81 -0.37 8.97
C GLU A 13 2.16 -1.02 8.71
N LEU A 14 3.24 -0.26 8.91
CA LEU A 14 4.60 -0.74 8.67
C LEU A 14 4.98 -1.93 9.57
N ALA A 15 4.54 -1.94 10.84
CA ALA A 15 4.83 -3.05 11.75
C ALA A 15 4.27 -4.38 11.23
N THR A 16 3.05 -4.35 10.69
CA THR A 16 2.40 -5.51 10.07
C THR A 16 3.14 -5.95 8.81
N ILE A 17 3.54 -5.01 7.96
CA ILE A 17 4.32 -5.31 6.73
C ILE A 17 5.67 -5.98 7.07
N ARG A 18 6.36 -5.53 8.12
CA ARG A 18 7.61 -6.14 8.58
C ARG A 18 7.41 -7.60 9.00
N GLU A 19 6.31 -7.89 9.71
CA GLU A 19 6.00 -9.26 10.12
C GLU A 19 5.60 -10.14 8.92
N ILE A 20 4.86 -9.60 7.96
CA ILE A 20 4.55 -10.27 6.69
C ILE A 20 5.82 -10.62 5.94
N SER A 21 6.73 -9.65 5.76
CA SER A 21 8.04 -9.90 5.12
C SER A 21 8.77 -11.02 5.82
N ARG A 22 8.92 -10.95 7.15
CA ARG A 22 9.62 -11.97 7.93
C ARG A 22 9.02 -13.38 7.78
N ILE A 23 7.70 -13.49 7.66
CA ILE A 23 7.02 -14.77 7.41
C ILE A 23 7.25 -15.25 5.98
N ALA A 24 7.12 -14.35 4.99
CA ALA A 24 7.32 -14.64 3.57
C ALA A 24 8.77 -15.07 3.27
N ASP A 25 9.74 -14.36 3.83
CA ASP A 25 11.17 -14.70 3.75
C ASP A 25 11.44 -16.11 4.28
N ARG A 26 10.91 -16.46 5.46
CA ARG A 26 11.03 -17.81 6.05
C ARG A 26 10.37 -18.90 5.20
N MET A 27 9.44 -18.52 4.33
CA MET A 27 8.76 -19.42 3.41
C MET A 27 9.40 -19.46 2.01
N GLY A 28 10.44 -18.66 1.77
CA GLY A 28 11.05 -18.52 0.44
C GLY A 28 10.11 -17.89 -0.58
N ARG A 29 9.26 -16.96 -0.14
CA ARG A 29 8.27 -16.25 -0.97
C ARG A 29 8.45 -14.74 -0.84
N VAL A 30 7.99 -14.02 -1.87
CA VAL A 30 7.77 -12.58 -1.82
C VAL A 30 6.26 -12.36 -1.84
N HIS A 31 5.72 -11.70 -0.83
CA HIS A 31 4.29 -11.45 -0.70
C HIS A 31 3.93 -10.08 -1.28
N ASP A 32 2.94 -10.02 -2.17
CA ASP A 32 2.51 -8.76 -2.74
C ASP A 32 1.64 -7.98 -1.74
N ILE A 33 1.93 -6.69 -1.63
CA ILE A 33 1.15 -5.77 -0.79
C ILE A 33 0.60 -4.61 -1.64
N MET A 34 -0.61 -4.19 -1.30
CA MET A 34 -1.19 -2.93 -1.75
C MET A 34 -1.17 -1.95 -0.59
N LEU A 35 -0.53 -0.80 -0.78
CA LEU A 35 -0.50 0.25 0.24
C LEU A 35 -1.79 1.05 0.21
N MET A 36 -2.54 1.02 1.31
CA MET A 36 -3.75 1.83 1.47
C MET A 36 -3.37 3.21 1.97
N ILE A 37 -3.89 4.26 1.35
CA ILE A 37 -3.68 5.67 1.70
C ILE A 37 -5.01 6.27 2.16
N ASP A 38 -4.94 7.02 3.25
CA ASP A 38 -6.07 7.83 3.69
C ASP A 38 -6.10 9.15 2.92
N LEU A 39 -7.13 9.36 2.11
CA LEU A 39 -7.36 10.60 1.34
C LEU A 39 -8.55 11.41 1.87
N GLY A 40 -8.84 11.28 3.17
CA GLY A 40 -9.81 12.08 3.90
C GLY A 40 -10.95 11.31 4.54
N ASP A 41 -11.02 9.98 4.39
CA ASP A 41 -12.06 9.14 5.00
C ASP A 41 -11.80 8.89 6.50
N LEU A 42 -10.55 9.07 6.97
CA LEU A 42 -10.12 8.93 8.37
C LEU A 42 -10.37 7.54 8.98
N ARG A 43 -10.58 6.53 8.13
CA ARG A 43 -10.97 5.19 8.52
C ARG A 43 -9.76 4.27 8.61
N GLU A 44 -9.00 4.18 7.52
CA GLU A 44 -7.78 3.41 7.43
C GLU A 44 -6.87 3.96 6.33
N GLY A 45 -5.58 3.70 6.44
CA GLY A 45 -4.59 4.08 5.43
C GLY A 45 -3.39 4.79 6.02
N ILE A 46 -2.33 4.84 5.24
CA ILE A 46 -1.13 5.63 5.51
C ILE A 46 -1.47 7.09 5.24
N TRP A 47 -1.08 7.98 6.15
CA TRP A 47 -1.19 9.41 5.90
C TRP A 47 -0.36 9.79 4.67
N PRO A 48 -0.87 10.65 3.77
CA PRO A 48 -0.16 11.04 2.54
C PRO A 48 1.27 11.53 2.77
N ASN A 49 1.51 12.21 3.91
CA ASN A 49 2.81 12.73 4.30
C ASN A 49 3.80 11.63 4.76
N ASP A 50 3.29 10.52 5.28
CA ASP A 50 4.08 9.40 5.79
C ASP A 50 4.36 8.33 4.72
N LEU A 51 3.67 8.40 3.57
CA LEU A 51 3.77 7.41 2.50
C LEU A 51 5.22 7.19 2.05
N ILE A 52 5.96 8.27 1.81
CA ILE A 52 7.31 8.20 1.25
C ILE A 52 8.27 7.50 2.23
N ALA A 53 8.28 7.93 3.49
CA ALA A 53 9.10 7.31 4.53
C ALA A 53 8.69 5.84 4.79
N THR A 54 7.40 5.52 4.60
CA THR A 54 6.91 4.15 4.69
C THR A 54 7.41 3.29 3.52
N VAL A 55 7.30 3.78 2.29
CA VAL A 55 7.80 3.10 1.08
C VAL A 55 9.30 2.83 1.20
N GLU A 56 10.10 3.81 1.58
CA GLU A 56 11.56 3.64 1.75
C GLU A 56 11.91 2.52 2.73
N GLN A 57 11.18 2.41 3.85
CA GLN A 57 11.38 1.34 4.81
C GLN A 57 10.93 -0.02 4.29
N ILE A 58 9.89 -0.07 3.46
CA ILE A 58 9.41 -1.31 2.84
C ILE A 58 10.40 -1.82 1.78
N LEU A 59 11.04 -0.93 1.02
CA LEU A 59 12.05 -1.31 0.01
C LEU A 59 13.27 -2.04 0.61
N ALA A 60 13.51 -1.90 1.91
CA ALA A 60 14.54 -2.64 2.62
C ALA A 60 14.12 -4.06 3.05
N LEU A 61 12.86 -4.46 2.79
CA LEU A 61 12.29 -5.76 3.18
C LEU A 61 12.28 -6.70 1.96
N SER A 62 12.93 -7.85 2.07
CA SER A 62 13.03 -8.81 0.95
C SER A 62 11.78 -9.67 0.74
N GLY A 63 10.99 -9.86 1.79
CA GLY A 63 9.84 -10.77 1.78
C GLY A 63 8.55 -10.14 1.27
N VAL A 64 8.57 -8.88 0.86
CA VAL A 64 7.40 -8.17 0.32
C VAL A 64 7.73 -7.38 -0.92
N ARG A 65 6.73 -7.20 -1.78
CA ARG A 65 6.78 -6.31 -2.94
C ARG A 65 5.58 -5.37 -2.91
N ILE A 66 5.82 -4.08 -3.12
CA ILE A 66 4.74 -3.11 -3.31
C ILE A 66 4.18 -3.31 -4.71
N ALA A 67 3.03 -3.97 -4.81
CA ALA A 67 2.39 -4.31 -6.08
C ALA A 67 1.30 -3.30 -6.48
N GLY A 68 0.77 -2.54 -5.52
CA GLY A 68 -0.24 -1.54 -5.81
C GLY A 68 -0.41 -0.50 -4.72
N ILE A 69 -1.29 0.45 -5.02
CA ILE A 69 -1.72 1.48 -4.08
C ILE A 69 -3.24 1.62 -4.15
N GLY A 70 -3.85 1.94 -3.02
CA GLY A 70 -5.28 2.18 -3.01
C GLY A 70 -5.75 3.14 -1.93
N THR A 71 -7.05 3.44 -1.97
CA THR A 71 -7.74 4.24 -0.97
C THR A 71 -9.16 3.70 -0.80
N ASN A 72 -9.80 4.00 0.32
CA ASN A 72 -11.20 3.69 0.54
C ASN A 72 -11.97 5.02 0.60
N LEU A 73 -12.89 5.21 -0.34
CA LEU A 73 -13.78 6.38 -0.42
C LEU A 73 -15.22 5.89 -0.62
N GLY A 74 -16.20 6.64 -0.10
CA GLY A 74 -17.62 6.36 -0.32
C GLY A 74 -18.16 5.05 0.29
N CYS A 75 -17.39 4.35 1.14
CA CYS A 75 -17.81 3.08 1.76
C CYS A 75 -18.77 3.30 2.94
N PHE A 76 -18.30 4.01 3.98
CA PHE A 76 -19.08 4.33 5.19
C PHE A 76 -18.89 5.79 5.64
N GLY A 77 -17.78 6.45 5.27
CA GLY A 77 -17.55 7.86 5.56
C GLY A 77 -18.18 8.79 4.53
N ALA A 78 -18.26 10.07 4.91
CA ALA A 78 -18.96 11.11 4.15
C ALA A 78 -18.20 11.61 2.91
N ILE A 79 -17.00 11.11 2.64
CA ILE A 79 -16.17 11.58 1.54
C ILE A 79 -16.45 10.76 0.28
N MET A 80 -17.03 11.43 -0.71
CA MET A 80 -17.24 10.86 -2.04
C MET A 80 -15.95 10.91 -2.87
N PRO A 81 -15.76 9.97 -3.81
CA PRO A 81 -14.71 10.09 -4.82
C PRO A 81 -14.87 11.40 -5.61
N THR A 82 -13.78 12.15 -5.71
CA THR A 82 -13.69 13.39 -6.49
C THR A 82 -12.50 13.31 -7.42
N GLN A 83 -12.45 14.18 -8.42
CA GLN A 83 -11.25 14.30 -9.27
C GLN A 83 -10.00 14.67 -8.46
N GLU A 84 -10.17 15.38 -7.35
CA GLU A 84 -9.08 15.81 -6.48
C GLU A 84 -8.48 14.62 -5.71
N ASN A 85 -9.28 13.84 -4.98
CA ASN A 85 -8.74 12.72 -4.19
C ASN A 85 -8.25 11.58 -5.09
N LEU A 86 -8.95 11.24 -6.17
CA LEU A 86 -8.46 10.24 -7.13
C LEU A 86 -7.21 10.74 -7.87
N GLY A 87 -7.11 12.05 -8.13
CA GLY A 87 -5.90 12.67 -8.65
C GLY A 87 -4.72 12.56 -7.69
N GLN A 88 -4.96 12.73 -6.39
CA GLN A 88 -3.95 12.50 -5.35
C GLN A 88 -3.51 11.03 -5.32
N LEU A 89 -4.44 10.07 -5.38
CA LEU A 89 -4.11 8.64 -5.44
C LEU A 89 -3.15 8.33 -6.60
N VAL A 90 -3.46 8.83 -7.80
CA VAL A 90 -2.60 8.68 -8.99
C VAL A 90 -1.23 9.34 -8.80
N ALA A 91 -1.19 10.54 -8.21
CA ALA A 91 0.07 11.22 -7.91
C ALA A 91 0.93 10.44 -6.90
N HIS A 92 0.31 9.79 -5.92
CA HIS A 92 0.98 8.91 -4.96
C HIS A 92 1.48 7.63 -5.63
N ALA A 93 0.72 7.04 -6.55
CA ALA A 93 1.18 5.91 -7.36
C ALA A 93 2.50 6.25 -8.08
N TYR A 94 2.55 7.37 -8.80
CA TYR A 94 3.78 7.78 -9.52
C TYR A 94 4.97 8.08 -8.60
N LYS A 95 4.73 8.59 -7.39
CA LYS A 95 5.79 8.79 -6.39
C LYS A 95 6.36 7.45 -5.92
N THR A 96 5.47 6.49 -5.63
CA THR A 96 5.84 5.13 -5.22
C THR A 96 6.61 4.39 -6.31
N GLU A 97 6.15 4.47 -7.57
CA GLU A 97 6.84 3.85 -8.71
C GLU A 97 8.26 4.42 -8.89
N ARG A 98 8.39 5.75 -8.79
CA ARG A 98 9.69 6.41 -8.93
C ARG A 98 10.68 6.03 -7.82
N LEU A 99 10.20 5.87 -6.59
CA LEU A 99 11.04 5.47 -5.45
C LEU A 99 11.42 4.00 -5.49
N SER A 100 10.47 3.13 -5.83
CA SER A 100 10.70 1.68 -5.91
C SER A 100 11.49 1.27 -7.16
N GLY A 101 11.50 2.10 -8.20
CA GLY A 101 12.07 1.77 -9.50
C GLY A 101 11.25 0.73 -10.27
N ALA A 102 10.03 0.41 -9.82
CA ALA A 102 9.14 -0.57 -10.42
C ALA A 102 7.77 0.06 -10.70
N ARG A 103 7.07 -0.44 -11.72
CA ARG A 103 5.67 -0.05 -11.95
C ARG A 103 4.74 -0.79 -10.98
N LEU A 104 3.67 -0.12 -10.60
CA LEU A 104 2.58 -0.75 -9.86
C LEU A 104 1.68 -1.51 -10.84
N ASP A 105 1.23 -2.68 -10.41
CA ASP A 105 0.29 -3.50 -11.17
C ASP A 105 -1.15 -2.97 -11.01
N TRP A 106 -1.44 -2.34 -9.85
CA TRP A 106 -2.78 -1.85 -9.52
C TRP A 106 -2.79 -0.47 -8.85
N ILE A 107 -3.78 0.34 -9.24
CA ILE A 107 -4.23 1.54 -8.55
C ILE A 107 -5.73 1.37 -8.29
N SER A 108 -6.17 1.36 -7.03
CA SER A 108 -7.55 1.04 -6.63
C SER A 108 -8.15 2.13 -5.75
N GLY A 109 -9.27 2.75 -6.13
CA GLY A 109 -9.91 3.79 -5.33
C GLY A 109 -11.42 3.83 -5.48
#